data_AF-A0AAN6K3A9-F1
#
_entry.id   AF-A0AAN6K3A9-F1
#
_cell.length_a   1.000
_cell.length_b   1.000
_cell.length_c   1.000
_cell.angle_alpha   90.00
_cell.angle_beta   90.00
_cell.angle_gamma   90.00
#
_symmetry.space_group_name_H-M   'P 1'
#
loop_
_entity.id
_entity.type
_entity.pdbx_description
1 polymer ?
#
loop_
_entity_poly.entity_id
_entity_poly.type
_entity_poly.pdbx_seq_one_letter_code
_entity_poly.pdbx_strand_id
1 'polypeptide(L)'
;MTIAATWHRSLFYQRGFGMGSEHKGKGVDTQLGPEVGPLGRQPPGGRSWEDFSPDPVFPGIAIINEQEHFRQGLGSNAISSNLGDVTMHELYLWPFAGAVRAGTASIMCSYNKINNSEACQNSYTQNYLLKNELGF
;
A
#
# COMPACT_ATOMS: atom_id res chain seq x y z
N MET A 1 10.35 7.11 2.84
CA MET A 1 11.35 7.87 2.05
C MET A 1 12.82 7.42 2.16
N THR A 2 13.37 7.08 3.34
CA THR A 2 14.84 6.90 3.50
C THR A 2 15.45 5.69 2.78
N ILE A 3 14.79 4.52 2.81
CA ILE A 3 15.31 3.33 2.09
C ILE A 3 15.07 3.45 0.57
N ALA A 4 13.96 4.07 0.15
CA ALA A 4 13.68 4.39 -1.25
C ALA A 4 14.79 5.23 -1.90
N ALA A 5 15.29 6.24 -1.19
CA ALA A 5 16.34 7.12 -1.69
C ALA A 5 17.66 6.39 -2.00
N THR A 6 17.85 5.14 -1.56
CA THR A 6 19.05 4.34 -1.88
C THR A 6 19.03 3.73 -3.28
N TRP A 7 17.85 3.59 -3.91
CA TRP A 7 17.66 2.92 -5.21
C TRP A 7 18.31 1.51 -5.29
N HIS A 8 18.49 0.84 -4.14
CA HIS A 8 19.28 -0.40 -4.06
C HIS A 8 18.43 -1.59 -3.54
N ARG A 9 18.02 -2.48 -4.45
CA ARG A 9 17.13 -3.62 -4.12
C ARG A 9 17.69 -4.55 -3.04
N SER A 10 19.00 -4.78 -3.01
CA SER A 10 19.59 -5.64 -1.99
C SER A 10 19.53 -5.03 -0.58
N LEU A 11 19.66 -3.70 -0.45
CA LEU A 11 19.53 -3.01 0.83
C LEU A 11 18.08 -3.06 1.34
N PHE A 12 17.11 -2.95 0.42
CA PHE A 12 15.69 -3.20 0.73
C PHE A 12 15.46 -4.59 1.30
N TYR A 13 15.99 -5.62 0.63
CA TYR A 13 15.84 -7.00 1.07
C TYR A 13 16.52 -7.26 2.42
N GLN A 14 17.76 -6.77 2.60
CA GLN A 14 18.49 -6.91 3.87
C GLN A 14 17.75 -6.24 5.04
N ARG A 15 17.20 -5.04 4.81
CA ARG A 15 16.36 -4.36 5.81
C ARG A 15 15.11 -5.17 6.14
N GLY A 16 14.39 -5.66 5.12
CA GLY A 16 13.20 -6.51 5.29
C GLY A 16 13.51 -7.78 6.07
N PHE A 17 14.60 -8.46 5.73
CA PHE A 17 15.05 -9.68 6.39
C PHE A 17 15.41 -9.45 7.88
N GLY A 18 16.11 -8.35 8.17
CA GLY A 18 16.45 -7.96 9.53
C GLY A 18 15.19 -7.68 10.37
N MET A 19 14.25 -6.90 9.83
CA MET A 19 12.97 -6.64 10.49
C MET A 19 12.18 -7.93 10.71
N GLY A 20 12.03 -8.78 9.69
CA GLY A 20 11.29 -10.04 9.80
C GLY A 20 11.88 -11.00 10.84
N SER A 21 13.21 -11.06 10.94
CA SER A 21 13.90 -11.87 11.94
C SER A 21 13.62 -11.40 13.37
N GLU A 22 13.59 -10.08 13.60
CA GLU A 22 13.26 -9.51 14.92
C GLU A 22 11.78 -9.75 15.27
N HIS A 23 10.86 -9.54 14.33
CA HIS A 23 9.43 -9.77 14.53
C HIS A 23 9.14 -11.23 14.88
N LYS A 24 9.76 -12.17 14.14
CA LYS A 24 9.70 -13.60 14.45
C LYS A 24 10.23 -13.91 15.84
N GLY A 25 11.34 -13.29 16.26
CA GLY A 25 11.90 -13.44 17.60
C GLY A 25 10.99 -12.95 18.72
N LYS A 26 10.12 -11.96 18.44
CA LYS A 26 9.11 -11.43 19.37
C LYS A 26 7.76 -12.17 19.31
N GLY A 27 7.63 -13.18 18.45
CA GLY A 27 6.37 -13.89 18.25
C GLY A 27 5.33 -13.10 17.46
N VAL A 28 5.75 -12.15 16.60
CA VAL A 28 4.86 -11.43 15.69
C VAL A 28 4.80 -12.16 14.34
N ASP A 29 3.62 -12.62 13.97
CA ASP A 29 3.41 -13.41 12.74
C ASP A 29 3.37 -12.56 11.46
N THR A 30 2.92 -11.31 11.54
CA THR A 30 2.78 -10.41 10.38
C THR A 30 3.14 -8.99 10.74
N GLN A 31 4.09 -8.42 9.99
CA GLN A 31 4.43 -7.00 10.07
C GLN A 31 3.46 -6.19 9.20
N LEU A 32 2.82 -5.16 9.77
CA LEU A 32 1.93 -4.25 9.05
C LEU A 32 2.74 -3.20 8.27
N GLY A 33 3.44 -3.65 7.24
CA GLY A 33 4.34 -2.80 6.50
C GLY A 33 5.03 -3.55 5.36
N PRO A 34 5.58 -2.83 4.38
CA PRO A 34 5.54 -1.36 4.21
C PRO A 34 4.45 -0.71 3.29
N GLU A 35 4.10 0.54 3.61
CA GLU A 35 3.10 1.39 2.94
C GLU A 35 3.45 1.77 1.48
N VAL A 36 2.48 1.73 0.54
CA VAL A 36 2.67 2.10 -0.88
C VAL A 36 1.56 2.95 -1.51
N GLY A 37 0.37 2.97 -0.92
CA GLY A 37 0.08 4.15 -0.15
C GLY A 37 -0.34 5.48 -0.82
N PRO A 38 0.04 6.56 -0.12
CA PRO A 38 -0.14 7.94 -0.54
C PRO A 38 0.43 8.29 -1.93
N LEU A 39 1.29 7.45 -2.53
CA LEU A 39 2.06 7.67 -3.77
C LEU A 39 2.63 9.08 -3.88
N GLY A 40 2.97 9.71 -2.76
CA GLY A 40 3.32 11.14 -2.70
C GLY A 40 2.38 12.09 -3.49
N ARG A 41 1.11 11.73 -3.74
CA ARG A 41 0.19 12.46 -4.64
C ARG A 41 0.07 13.93 -4.27
N GLN A 42 0.07 14.22 -2.98
CA GLN A 42 0.05 15.57 -2.45
C GLN A 42 1.23 15.74 -1.47
N PRO A 43 2.10 16.75 -1.67
CA PRO A 43 3.16 17.09 -0.73
C PRO A 43 2.71 17.28 0.74
N PRO A 44 1.52 17.86 1.05
CA PRO A 44 1.04 17.95 2.43
C PRO A 44 0.48 16.63 3.02
N GLY A 45 0.53 15.51 2.28
CA GLY A 45 0.08 14.20 2.74
C GLY A 45 0.81 13.76 4.02
N GLY A 46 0.06 13.34 5.04
CA GLY A 46 0.61 13.10 6.38
C GLY A 46 1.46 11.85 6.52
N ARG A 47 1.30 10.88 5.61
CA ARG A 47 1.98 9.58 5.64
C ARG A 47 2.91 9.35 4.46
N SER A 48 3.12 10.39 3.64
CA SER A 48 4.11 10.37 2.54
C SER A 48 5.54 10.07 3.00
N TRP A 49 5.82 10.17 4.31
CA TRP A 49 7.13 9.82 4.89
C TRP A 49 7.35 8.30 5.01
N GLU A 50 6.28 7.51 5.20
CA GLU A 50 6.30 6.04 5.25
C GLU A 50 6.37 5.43 3.84
N ASP A 51 5.85 6.16 2.87
CA ASP A 51 5.82 5.81 1.45
C ASP A 51 7.22 5.84 0.81
N PHE A 52 7.36 5.19 -0.35
CA PHE A 52 8.62 5.03 -1.06
C PHE A 52 8.82 6.09 -2.14
N SER A 53 7.84 6.27 -3.03
CA SER A 53 7.98 7.11 -4.22
C SER A 53 6.62 7.40 -4.85
N PRO A 54 6.45 8.55 -5.52
CA PRO A 54 5.28 8.80 -6.36
C PRO A 54 5.27 8.04 -7.68
N ASP A 55 6.40 7.48 -8.11
CA ASP A 55 6.45 6.60 -9.27
C ASP A 55 5.87 5.23 -8.90
N PRO A 56 4.83 4.72 -9.60
CA PRO A 56 4.19 3.44 -9.27
C PRO A 56 5.08 2.20 -9.49
N VAL A 57 6.11 2.30 -10.33
CA VAL A 57 7.01 1.16 -10.64
C VAL A 57 7.97 0.87 -9.48
N PHE A 58 8.51 1.93 -8.87
CA PHE A 58 9.47 1.85 -7.78
C PHE A 58 8.98 1.14 -6.50
N PRO A 59 7.76 1.38 -5.98
CA PRO A 59 7.23 0.70 -4.80
C PRO A 59 6.81 -0.75 -5.05
N GLY A 60 6.80 -1.26 -6.29
CA GLY A 60 6.39 -2.63 -6.61
C GLY A 60 7.24 -3.77 -6.01
N ILE A 61 8.24 -3.45 -5.17
CA ILE A 61 9.09 -4.38 -4.43
C ILE A 61 8.87 -4.27 -2.90
N ALA A 62 7.94 -3.41 -2.45
CA ALA A 62 7.66 -3.14 -1.04
C ALA A 62 6.14 -3.31 -0.75
N ILE A 63 5.80 -4.00 0.34
CA ILE A 63 4.52 -4.67 0.56
C ILE A 63 3.70 -4.15 1.76
N ILE A 64 2.49 -3.60 1.56
CA ILE A 64 1.42 -3.34 2.57
C ILE A 64 1.54 -2.09 3.45
N ASN A 65 0.69 -1.10 3.17
CA ASN A 65 -0.23 -0.42 4.09
C ASN A 65 -0.78 0.81 3.31
N GLU A 66 -2.04 1.15 3.53
CA GLU A 66 -2.76 2.33 3.02
C GLU A 66 -3.63 2.84 4.18
N GLN A 67 -3.00 3.18 5.29
CA GLN A 67 -3.66 3.71 6.49
C GLN A 67 -3.85 5.22 6.37
N GLU A 68 -4.63 5.72 5.41
CA GLU A 68 -5.16 7.09 5.52
C GLU A 68 -6.40 7.06 6.44
N HIS A 69 -6.13 6.99 7.75
CA HIS A 69 -7.06 7.39 8.79
C HIS A 69 -6.54 8.70 9.39
N PHE A 70 -7.39 9.74 9.42
CA PHE A 70 -7.24 10.90 10.29
C PHE A 70 -6.15 11.95 9.96
N ARG A 71 -6.46 12.86 9.01
CA ARG A 71 -6.03 14.27 9.11
C ARG A 71 -7.16 15.30 8.94
N GLN A 72 -8.42 14.87 8.90
CA GLN A 72 -9.59 15.75 8.95
C GLN A 72 -10.46 15.48 10.18
N GLY A 73 -9.93 15.66 11.39
CA GLY A 73 -10.73 15.85 12.61
C GLY A 73 -11.57 14.66 13.12
N LEU A 74 -11.83 14.68 14.43
CA LEU A 74 -12.74 13.77 15.11
C LEU A 74 -14.17 13.95 14.56
N GLY A 75 -14.65 13.00 13.75
CA GLY A 75 -16.05 12.94 13.32
C GLY A 75 -16.32 13.13 11.81
N SER A 76 -15.30 13.23 10.97
CA SER A 76 -15.50 13.35 9.52
C SER A 76 -15.76 12.00 8.85
N ASN A 77 -16.79 11.94 8.01
CA ASN A 77 -17.07 10.78 7.16
C ASN A 77 -15.86 10.40 6.29
N ALA A 78 -15.68 9.11 6.01
CA ALA A 78 -14.66 8.63 5.09
C ALA A 78 -14.76 9.38 3.74
N ILE A 79 -13.66 10.01 3.33
CA ILE A 79 -13.55 10.73 2.05
C ILE A 79 -13.63 9.70 0.92
N SER A 80 -14.33 10.04 -0.17
CA SER A 80 -14.36 9.19 -1.35
C SER A 80 -13.30 9.61 -2.37
N SER A 81 -12.40 8.69 -2.67
CA SER A 81 -11.46 8.76 -3.78
C SER A 81 -12.16 8.24 -5.02
N ASN A 82 -12.51 9.17 -5.93
CA ASN A 82 -13.17 8.84 -7.18
C ASN A 82 -12.14 8.86 -8.31
N LEU A 83 -11.95 7.72 -8.95
CA LEU A 83 -10.88 7.49 -9.92
C LEU A 83 -11.35 6.57 -11.04
N GLY A 84 -10.90 6.89 -12.24
CA GLY A 84 -11.20 6.13 -13.45
C GLY A 84 -10.36 4.86 -13.56
N ASP A 85 -10.78 3.98 -14.45
CA ASP A 85 -10.20 2.64 -14.62
C ASP A 85 -8.71 2.66 -14.97
N VAL A 86 -8.31 3.52 -15.92
CA VAL A 86 -6.91 3.68 -16.33
C VAL A 86 -6.02 4.11 -15.16
N THR A 87 -6.46 5.10 -14.38
CA THR A 87 -5.72 5.58 -13.21
C THR A 87 -5.64 4.52 -12.12
N MET A 88 -6.69 3.72 -11.94
CA MET A 88 -6.66 2.59 -11.02
C MET A 88 -5.58 1.59 -11.45
N HIS A 89 -5.59 1.14 -12.70
CA HIS A 89 -4.71 0.08 -13.19
C HIS A 89 -3.24 0.51 -13.37
N GLU A 90 -2.99 1.72 -13.86
CA GLU A 90 -1.63 2.18 -14.17
C GLU A 90 -0.90 2.77 -12.96
N LEU A 91 -1.63 3.43 -12.05
CA LEU A 91 -1.02 4.17 -10.94
C LEU A 91 -1.21 3.44 -9.61
N TYR A 92 -2.45 3.21 -9.19
CA TYR A 92 -2.74 2.73 -7.84
C TYR A 92 -2.59 1.23 -7.67
N LEU A 93 -2.90 0.43 -8.70
CA LEU A 93 -2.87 -1.02 -8.63
C LEU A 93 -1.48 -1.59 -8.92
N TRP A 94 -0.63 -0.87 -9.66
CA TRP A 94 0.67 -1.35 -10.10
C TRP A 94 1.62 -1.78 -8.96
N PRO A 95 1.74 -1.04 -7.84
CA PRO A 95 2.54 -1.47 -6.70
C PRO A 95 2.04 -2.80 -6.11
N PHE A 96 0.71 -2.96 -6.02
CA PHE A 96 0.07 -4.19 -5.54
C PHE A 96 0.30 -5.36 -6.51
N ALA A 97 0.25 -5.13 -7.81
CA ALA A 97 0.59 -6.15 -8.81
C ALA A 97 2.06 -6.61 -8.69
N GLY A 98 2.98 -5.70 -8.34
CA GLY A 98 4.35 -6.06 -8.00
C GLY A 98 4.44 -6.92 -6.73
N ALA A 99 3.74 -6.52 -5.67
CA ALA A 99 3.69 -7.21 -4.39
C ALA A 99 3.10 -8.63 -4.48
N VAL A 100 1.98 -8.79 -5.21
CA VAL A 100 1.35 -10.10 -5.41
C VAL A 100 2.28 -11.04 -6.19
N ARG A 101 2.93 -10.54 -7.25
CA ARG A 101 3.93 -11.31 -8.00
C ARG A 101 5.17 -11.67 -7.17
N ALA A 102 5.50 -10.86 -6.15
CA ALA A 102 6.57 -11.15 -5.20
C ALA A 102 6.17 -12.18 -4.13
N GLY A 103 4.90 -12.61 -4.07
CA GLY A 103 4.41 -13.61 -3.11
C GLY A 103 3.98 -13.03 -1.77
N THR A 104 3.32 -11.85 -1.75
CA THR A 104 2.76 -11.29 -0.52
C THR A 104 1.78 -12.24 0.16
N ALA A 105 1.76 -12.25 1.49
CA ALA A 105 0.92 -13.15 2.30
C ALA A 105 -0.39 -12.48 2.76
N SER A 106 -0.42 -11.15 2.83
CA SER A 106 -1.58 -10.38 3.31
C SER A 106 -1.65 -9.02 2.64
N ILE A 107 -2.86 -8.45 2.56
CA ILE A 107 -3.12 -7.11 2.04
C ILE A 107 -4.16 -6.45 2.94
N MET A 108 -3.91 -5.20 3.33
CA MET A 108 -4.81 -4.40 4.15
C MET A 108 -5.63 -3.48 3.24
N CYS A 109 -6.94 -3.42 3.47
CA CYS A 109 -7.82 -2.45 2.82
C CYS A 109 -7.67 -1.06 3.46
N SER A 110 -7.88 -0.01 2.69
CA SER A 110 -7.83 1.37 3.18
C SER A 110 -9.12 1.75 3.92
N TYR A 111 -9.08 2.85 4.67
CA TYR A 111 -10.25 3.37 5.39
C TYR A 111 -11.16 4.26 4.54
N ASN A 112 -10.65 4.81 3.44
CA ASN A 112 -11.41 5.72 2.59
C ASN A 112 -12.41 4.96 1.71
N LYS A 113 -13.36 5.70 1.14
CA LYS A 113 -14.22 5.17 0.09
C LYS A 113 -13.49 5.22 -1.24
N ILE A 114 -13.73 4.24 -2.09
CA ILE A 114 -13.30 4.17 -3.49
C ILE A 114 -14.56 4.18 -4.34
N ASN A 115 -14.75 5.21 -5.18
CA ASN A 115 -15.95 5.39 -6.00
C ASN A 115 -17.25 5.27 -5.17
N ASN A 116 -17.31 5.95 -4.03
CA ASN A 116 -18.42 6.00 -3.05
C ASN A 116 -18.71 4.69 -2.28
N SER A 117 -17.89 3.65 -2.43
CA SER A 117 -18.00 2.39 -1.68
C SER A 117 -16.82 2.23 -0.73
N GLU A 118 -17.06 1.77 0.51
CA GLU A 118 -16.00 1.55 1.50
C GLU A 118 -14.96 0.55 0.96
N ALA A 119 -13.67 0.87 1.00
CA ALA A 119 -12.64 0.05 0.35
C ALA A 119 -12.62 -1.41 0.85
N CYS A 120 -12.83 -1.64 2.15
CA CYS A 120 -12.90 -2.99 2.72
C CYS A 120 -14.15 -3.78 2.31
N GLN A 121 -15.22 -3.11 1.87
CA GLN A 121 -16.48 -3.74 1.43
C GLN A 121 -16.71 -3.63 -0.09
N ASN A 122 -15.78 -3.00 -0.81
CA ASN A 122 -15.89 -2.81 -2.24
C ASN A 122 -15.55 -4.13 -2.97
N SER A 123 -16.58 -4.78 -3.52
CA SER A 123 -16.43 -6.06 -4.21
C SER A 123 -15.58 -5.97 -5.47
N TYR A 124 -15.56 -4.81 -6.14
CA TYR A 124 -14.74 -4.57 -7.32
C TYR A 124 -13.26 -4.59 -6.97
N THR A 125 -12.83 -3.86 -5.93
CA THR A 125 -11.42 -3.84 -5.55
C THR A 125 -10.98 -5.16 -4.92
N GLN A 126 -11.78 -5.73 -4.02
CA GLN A 126 -11.39 -6.90 -3.22
C GLN A 126 -11.52 -8.24 -3.95
N ASN A 127 -12.53 -8.40 -4.82
CA ASN A 127 -12.75 -9.68 -5.52
C ASN A 127 -12.37 -9.59 -7.00
N TYR A 128 -12.75 -8.52 -7.68
CA TYR A 128 -12.46 -8.39 -9.11
C TYR A 128 -10.99 -8.04 -9.37
N LEU A 129 -10.49 -6.88 -8.89
CA LEU A 129 -9.10 -6.49 -9.11
C LEU A 129 -8.12 -7.41 -8.35
N LEU A 130 -8.29 -7.56 -7.04
CA LEU A 130 -7.27 -8.23 -6.22
C LEU A 130 -7.22 -9.75 -6.44
N LYS A 131 -8.35 -10.44 -6.38
CA LYS A 131 -8.38 -11.91 -6.48
C LYS A 131 -8.44 -12.41 -7.91
N ASN A 132 -9.31 -11.84 -8.76
CA ASN A 132 -9.47 -12.34 -10.13
C ASN A 132 -8.36 -11.85 -11.06
N GLU A 133 -8.05 -10.55 -11.08
CA GLU A 133 -7.05 -10.02 -12.02
C GLU A 133 -5.61 -10.21 -11.55
N LEU A 134 -5.30 -9.86 -10.30
CA LEU A 134 -3.94 -10.00 -9.76
C LEU A 134 -3.60 -11.42 -9.30
N GLY A 135 -4.60 -12.26 -9.03
CA GLY A 135 -4.40 -13.64 -8.60
C GLY A 135 -3.83 -13.78 -7.18
N PHE A 136 -4.19 -12.85 -6.28
CA PHE A 136 -3.85 -12.94 -4.85
C PHE A 136 -4.61 -14.07 -4.14
#